data_AF-A0A3S5A4R6-F1
#
_entry.id   AF-A0A3S5A4R6-F1
#
_cell.length_a   1.000
_cell.length_b   1.000
_cell.length_c   1.000
_cell.angle_alpha   90.00
_cell.angle_beta   90.00
_cell.angle_gamma   90.00
#
_symmetry.space_group_name_H-M   'P 1'
#
loop_
_entity.id
_entity.type
_entity.pdbx_description
1 polymer ?
#
loop_
_entity_poly.entity_id
_entity_poly.type
_entity_poly.pdbx_seq_one_letter_code
_entity_poly.pdbx_strand_id
1 'polypeptide(L)'
;MELRSVIQSNNSLKLDLHHIEKDTSLTTQSEKVILATGYSYIVPKCIKSLSNLIKLDYKGRPDVSLNYCISKENNIFVQNVGLYTHGLVTPDLGMACYRNTVILREITGNIYYPLEKKIAFQEFPIQ
;
A
#
# COMPACT_ATOMS: atom_id res chain seq x y z
N MET A 1 14.56 -11.02 12.87
CA MET A 1 15.91 -10.83 12.32
C MET A 1 15.86 -9.67 11.32
N GLU A 2 16.76 -8.72 11.44
CA GLU A 2 16.89 -7.55 10.56
C GLU A 2 18.30 -7.53 9.96
N LEU A 3 18.43 -7.27 8.65
CA LEU A 3 19.72 -7.10 8.00
C LEU A 3 20.22 -5.67 8.19
N ARG A 4 21.36 -5.50 8.87
CA ARG A 4 21.97 -4.20 9.16
C ARG A 4 23.00 -3.79 8.12
N SER A 5 23.82 -4.73 7.67
CA SER A 5 24.89 -4.47 6.72
C SER A 5 25.17 -5.69 5.85
N VAL A 6 25.66 -5.40 4.63
CA VAL A 6 26.21 -6.41 3.72
C VAL A 6 27.57 -5.91 3.28
N ILE A 7 28.62 -6.66 3.62
CA ILE A 7 29.99 -6.31 3.26
C ILE A 7 30.52 -7.42 2.36
N GLN A 8 31.03 -7.05 1.18
CA GLN A 8 31.71 -7.99 0.30
C GLN A 8 33.10 -8.29 0.83
N SER A 9 33.42 -9.58 0.96
CA SER A 9 34.75 -10.07 1.37
C SER A 9 35.15 -11.23 0.46
N ASN A 10 36.15 -10.97 -0.40
CA ASN A 10 36.59 -11.87 -1.45
C ASN A 10 35.40 -12.33 -2.34
N ASN A 11 35.13 -13.64 -2.36
CA ASN A 11 34.04 -14.29 -3.10
C ASN A 11 32.76 -14.50 -2.26
N SER A 12 32.69 -13.90 -1.07
CA SER A 12 31.57 -14.06 -0.13
C SER A 12 31.02 -12.73 0.34
N LEU A 13 29.79 -12.74 0.82
CA LEU A 13 29.12 -11.62 1.46
C LEU A 13 29.02 -11.91 2.96
N LYS A 14 29.58 -11.03 3.78
CA LYS A 14 29.37 -11.01 5.23
C LYS A 14 28.09 -10.23 5.52
N LEU A 15 27.17 -10.85 6.24
CA LEU A 15 25.87 -10.29 6.61
C LEU A 15 25.85 -10.04 8.11
N ASP A 16 25.64 -8.79 8.50
CA ASP A 16 25.41 -8.42 9.89
C ASP A 16 23.91 -8.33 10.14
N LEU A 17 23.43 -9.16 11.06
CA LEU A 17 22.02 -9.35 11.37
C LEU A 17 21.76 -8.96 12.82
N HIS A 18 20.58 -8.39 13.08
CA HIS A 18 20.11 -8.08 14.42
C HIS A 18 18.83 -8.89 14.74
N HIS A 19 18.88 -9.66 15.83
CA HIS A 19 17.75 -10.41 16.34
C HIS A 19 16.90 -9.52 17.25
N ILE A 20 15.92 -8.82 16.67
CA ILE A 20 15.07 -7.82 17.36
C ILE A 20 14.55 -8.29 18.72
N GLU A 21 13.94 -9.48 18.80
CA GLU A 21 13.31 -9.96 20.05
C GLU A 21 14.32 -10.33 21.15
N LYS A 22 15.56 -10.68 20.78
CA LYS A 22 16.61 -11.06 21.74
C LYS A 22 17.59 -9.93 21.99
N ASP A 23 17.47 -8.83 21.24
CA ASP A 23 18.42 -7.71 21.21
C ASP A 23 19.89 -8.14 21.03
N THR A 24 20.12 -9.16 20.19
CA THR A 24 21.48 -9.69 19.94
C THR A 24 21.89 -9.56 18.49
N SER A 25 23.18 -9.36 18.24
CA SER A 25 23.76 -9.32 16.89
C SER A 25 24.33 -10.69 16.49
N LEU A 26 24.16 -11.04 15.21
CA LEU A 26 24.69 -12.24 14.57
C LEU A 26 25.41 -11.85 13.29
N THR A 27 26.50 -12.54 12.99
CA THR A 27 27.17 -12.46 11.69
C THR A 27 27.09 -13.80 10.98
N THR A 28 26.78 -13.78 9.70
CA THR A 28 26.83 -14.97 8.83
C THR A 28 27.48 -14.64 7.48
N GLN A 29 27.79 -15.66 6.69
CA GLN A 29 28.39 -15.54 5.36
C GLN A 29 27.53 -16.26 4.31
N SER A 30 27.43 -15.67 3.12
CA SER A 30 26.76 -16.28 1.96
C SER A 30 27.41 -15.82 0.66
N GLU A 31 27.41 -16.64 -0.39
CA GLU A 31 27.88 -16.21 -1.72
C GLU A 31 26.91 -15.26 -2.41
N LYS A 32 25.61 -15.36 -2.09
CA LYS A 32 24.52 -14.61 -2.73
C LYS A 32 23.49 -14.16 -1.69
N VAL A 33 22.81 -13.07 -1.99
CA VAL A 33 21.70 -12.53 -1.19
C VAL A 33 20.53 -12.22 -2.13
N ILE A 34 19.33 -12.66 -1.75
CA ILE A 34 18.08 -12.33 -2.44
C ILE A 34 17.29 -11.37 -1.56
N LEU A 35 17.04 -10.15 -2.06
CA LEU A 35 16.27 -9.14 -1.35
C LEU A 35 14.77 -9.27 -1.68
N ALA A 36 14.10 -10.22 -1.03
CA ALA A 36 12.65 -10.43 -1.16
C ALA A 36 11.84 -9.49 -0.23
N THR A 37 12.15 -8.19 -0.21
CA THR A 37 11.61 -7.21 0.74
C THR A 37 10.23 -6.66 0.37
N GLY A 38 9.61 -7.16 -0.68
CA GLY A 38 8.31 -6.68 -1.19
C GLY A 38 8.42 -5.34 -1.93
N TYR A 39 7.30 -4.61 -1.98
CA TYR A 39 7.15 -3.36 -2.72
C TYR A 39 6.63 -2.24 -1.82
N SER A 40 7.03 -1.01 -2.12
CA SER A 40 6.49 0.20 -1.51
C SER A 40 5.90 1.12 -2.59
N TYR A 41 4.76 1.73 -2.27
CA TYR A 41 4.16 2.72 -3.16
C TYR A 41 4.94 4.04 -3.09
N ILE A 42 5.23 4.60 -4.27
CA ILE A 42 5.78 5.95 -4.42
C ILE A 42 4.88 6.75 -5.35
N VAL A 43 4.70 8.04 -5.05
CA VAL A 43 3.96 8.95 -5.94
C VAL A 43 4.77 9.10 -7.25
N PRO A 44 4.22 8.75 -8.42
CA PRO A 44 4.95 8.84 -9.68
C PRO A 44 5.37 10.29 -10.01
N LYS A 45 6.58 10.47 -10.54
CA LYS A 45 7.11 11.82 -10.87
C LYS A 45 6.25 12.55 -11.92
N CYS A 46 5.60 11.83 -12.82
CA CYS A 46 4.76 12.40 -13.87
C CYS A 46 3.54 13.17 -13.33
N ILE A 47 3.05 12.84 -12.12
CA ILE A 47 1.92 13.53 -11.51
C ILE A 47 2.33 14.64 -10.53
N LYS A 48 3.62 14.98 -10.47
CA LYS A 48 4.15 16.01 -9.56
C LYS A 48 3.50 17.38 -9.79
N SER A 49 3.18 17.74 -11.03
CA SER A 49 2.47 18.99 -11.36
C SER A 49 1.06 19.06 -10.77
N LEU A 50 0.45 17.91 -10.48
CA LEU A 50 -0.90 17.80 -9.91
C LEU A 50 -0.90 17.80 -8.37
N SER A 51 0.26 17.93 -7.73
CA SER A 51 0.39 17.80 -6.25
C SER A 51 -0.54 18.75 -5.49
N ASN A 52 -0.80 19.95 -6.01
CA ASN A 52 -1.69 20.94 -5.38
C ASN A 52 -3.17 20.52 -5.38
N LEU A 53 -3.55 19.63 -6.29
CA LEU A 53 -4.91 19.09 -6.41
C LEU A 53 -5.11 17.87 -5.51
N ILE A 54 -4.03 17.20 -5.13
CA ILE A 54 -4.03 15.98 -4.32
C ILE A 54 -4.15 16.33 -2.83
N LYS A 55 -5.08 15.68 -2.14
CA LYS A 55 -5.20 15.67 -0.68
C LYS A 55 -4.11 14.78 -0.11
N LEU A 56 -3.41 15.28 0.90
CA LEU A 56 -2.37 14.55 1.60
C LEU A 56 -2.72 14.44 3.08
N ASP A 57 -2.36 13.32 3.70
CA ASP A 57 -2.45 13.12 5.13
C ASP A 57 -1.32 13.85 5.88
N TYR A 58 -1.33 13.78 7.22
CA TYR A 58 -0.31 14.39 8.08
C TYR A 58 1.11 13.82 7.88
N LYS A 59 1.27 12.69 7.18
CA LYS A 59 2.56 12.09 6.81
C LYS A 59 2.95 12.38 5.35
N GLY A 60 2.21 13.23 4.65
CA GLY A 60 2.48 13.61 3.27
C GLY A 60 2.14 12.53 2.23
N ARG A 61 1.27 11.58 2.57
CA ARG A 61 0.81 10.51 1.66
C ARG A 61 -0.57 10.86 1.10
N PRO A 62 -0.98 10.36 -0.09
CA PRO A 62 -2.32 10.58 -0.60
C PRO A 62 -3.40 10.18 0.41
N ASP A 63 -4.27 11.13 0.75
CA ASP A 63 -5.40 10.92 1.64
C ASP A 63 -6.59 10.40 0.83
N VAL A 64 -6.68 9.06 0.75
CA VAL A 64 -7.65 8.37 -0.09
C VAL A 64 -9.01 8.34 0.61
N SER A 65 -10.00 9.02 0.02
CA SER A 65 -11.40 9.03 0.44
C SER A 65 -12.09 7.68 0.19
N LEU A 66 -13.23 7.41 0.84
CA LEU A 66 -13.99 6.15 0.72
C LEU A 66 -14.40 5.76 -0.71
N ASN A 67 -14.50 6.75 -1.60
CA ASN A 67 -14.78 6.56 -3.02
C ASN A 67 -13.51 6.41 -3.87
N TYR A 68 -12.36 6.15 -3.25
CA TYR A 68 -11.04 6.03 -3.86
C TYR A 68 -10.50 7.30 -4.53
N CYS A 69 -11.09 8.46 -4.23
CA CYS A 69 -10.62 9.75 -4.69
C CYS A 69 -9.49 10.28 -3.80
N ILE A 70 -8.51 10.94 -4.42
CA ILE A 70 -7.43 11.66 -3.74
C ILE A 70 -7.44 13.16 -4.01
N SER A 71 -8.33 13.69 -4.86
CA SER A 71 -8.37 15.13 -5.14
C SER A 71 -9.44 15.89 -4.36
N LYS A 72 -9.26 17.21 -4.28
CA LYS A 72 -10.26 18.15 -3.72
C LYS A 72 -11.54 18.22 -4.55
N GLU A 73 -11.43 18.01 -5.85
CA GLU A 73 -12.50 18.20 -6.83
C GLU A 73 -13.17 16.88 -7.27
N ASN A 74 -12.88 15.75 -6.61
CA ASN A 74 -13.46 14.45 -6.95
C ASN A 74 -13.19 13.95 -8.38
N ASN A 75 -11.98 14.23 -8.89
CA ASN A 75 -11.58 13.96 -10.27
C ASN A 75 -10.26 13.15 -10.42
N ILE A 76 -9.56 12.83 -9.33
CA ILE A 76 -8.37 11.98 -9.36
C ILE A 76 -8.62 10.76 -8.48
N PHE A 77 -8.66 9.59 -9.11
CA PHE A 77 -8.89 8.31 -8.44
C PHE A 77 -7.62 7.48 -8.43
N VAL A 78 -7.50 6.59 -7.44
CA VAL A 78 -6.35 5.69 -7.29
C VAL A 78 -6.77 4.24 -7.19
N GLN A 79 -5.87 3.36 -7.62
CA GLN A 79 -6.00 1.91 -7.58
C GLN A 79 -4.81 1.35 -6.81
N ASN A 80 -5.06 0.43 -5.88
CA ASN A 80 -4.02 -0.15 -5.01
C ASN A 80 -3.22 0.90 -4.19
N VAL A 81 -3.83 2.05 -3.91
CA VAL A 81 -3.31 3.08 -3.01
C VAL A 81 -4.33 3.27 -1.91
N GLY A 82 -3.87 3.39 -0.67
CA GLY A 82 -4.76 3.50 0.49
C GLY A 82 -4.70 2.31 1.45
N LEU A 83 -3.61 1.53 1.49
CA LEU A 83 -3.39 0.52 2.55
C LEU A 83 -3.64 1.09 3.96
N TYR A 84 -3.31 2.37 4.15
CA TYR A 84 -3.47 3.09 5.42
C TYR A 84 -4.87 3.66 5.67
N THR A 85 -5.78 3.62 4.69
CA THR A 85 -7.15 4.16 4.80
C THR A 85 -8.23 3.10 4.55
N HIS A 86 -8.02 2.20 3.59
CA HIS A 86 -8.93 1.11 3.20
C HIS A 86 -8.45 -0.27 3.67
N GLY A 87 -7.32 -0.32 4.38
CA GLY A 87 -6.80 -1.52 5.01
C GLY A 87 -6.27 -2.56 4.03
N LEU A 88 -6.16 -3.79 4.54
CA LEU A 88 -5.45 -4.92 3.92
C LEU A 88 -6.06 -5.39 2.59
N VAL A 89 -7.30 -5.00 2.27
CA VAL A 89 -7.98 -5.39 1.03
C VAL A 89 -7.56 -4.56 -0.19
N THR A 90 -6.74 -3.53 0.01
CA THR A 90 -6.28 -2.63 -1.05
C THR A 90 -5.53 -3.36 -2.20
N PRO A 91 -4.54 -4.24 -1.92
CA PRO A 91 -3.87 -5.05 -2.94
C PRO A 91 -4.63 -6.30 -3.37
N ASP A 92 -5.80 -6.58 -2.79
CA ASP A 92 -6.56 -7.80 -3.10
C ASP A 92 -7.22 -7.70 -4.48
N LEU A 93 -6.94 -8.69 -5.33
CA LEU A 93 -7.57 -8.82 -6.64
C LEU A 93 -9.07 -9.13 -6.53
N GLY A 94 -9.51 -9.84 -5.48
CA GLY A 94 -10.91 -10.14 -5.23
C GLY A 94 -11.75 -8.87 -5.02
N MET A 95 -11.14 -7.81 -4.49
CA MET A 95 -11.80 -6.51 -4.25
C MET A 95 -11.63 -5.51 -5.39
N ALA A 96 -10.97 -5.89 -6.49
CA ALA A 96 -10.77 -5.00 -7.64
C ALA A 96 -12.10 -4.62 -8.32
N CYS A 97 -13.02 -5.58 -8.49
CA CYS A 97 -14.32 -5.35 -9.11
C CYS A 97 -15.20 -4.41 -8.28
N TYR A 98 -15.22 -4.59 -6.96
CA TYR A 98 -15.91 -3.69 -6.04
C TYR A 98 -15.37 -2.26 -6.17
N ARG A 99 -14.04 -2.09 -6.12
CA ARG A 99 -13.38 -0.79 -6.24
C ARG A 99 -13.67 -0.11 -7.59
N ASN A 100 -13.60 -0.86 -8.68
CA ASN A 100 -13.94 -0.37 -10.02
C ASN A 100 -15.39 0.09 -10.10
N THR A 101 -16.32 -0.63 -9.48
CA THR A 101 -17.74 -0.27 -9.45
C THR A 101 -17.96 1.04 -8.71
N VAL A 102 -17.30 1.23 -7.55
CA VAL A 102 -17.37 2.49 -6.80
C VAL A 102 -16.84 3.66 -7.65
N ILE A 103 -15.67 3.52 -8.28
CA ILE A 103 -15.08 4.57 -9.11
C ILE A 103 -15.96 4.89 -10.33
N LEU A 104 -16.48 3.87 -11.02
CA LEU A 104 -17.38 4.06 -12.17
C LEU A 104 -18.64 4.82 -11.78
N ARG A 105 -19.20 4.55 -10.59
CA ARG A 105 -20.34 5.30 -10.06
C ARG A 105 -20.01 6.77 -9.89
N GLU A 106 -18.84 7.11 -9.35
CA GLU A 106 -18.43 8.51 -9.19
C GLU A 106 -18.18 9.21 -10.53
N ILE A 107 -17.59 8.51 -11.50
CA ILE A 107 -17.31 9.08 -12.83
C ILE A 107 -18.60 9.33 -13.63
N THR A 108 -19.55 8.41 -13.57
CA THR A 108 -20.73 8.42 -14.44
C THR A 108 -21.99 8.97 -13.78
N GLY A 109 -21.99 9.10 -12.45
CA GLY A 109 -23.18 9.42 -11.66
C GLY A 109 -24.21 8.28 -11.56
N ASN A 110 -23.95 7.12 -12.17
CA ASN A 110 -24.89 6.01 -12.27
C ASN A 110 -24.30 4.70 -11.71
N ILE A 111 -25.16 3.84 -11.16
CA ILE A 111 -24.77 2.51 -10.67
C ILE A 111 -25.01 1.48 -11.78
N TYR A 112 -23.97 1.18 -12.56
CA TYR A 112 -24.05 0.17 -13.64
C TYR A 112 -23.87 -1.27 -13.14
N TYR A 113 -23.07 -1.46 -12.10
CA TYR A 113 -22.89 -2.74 -11.44
C TYR A 113 -23.39 -2.62 -9.99
N PRO A 114 -24.13 -3.62 -9.49
CA PRO A 114 -24.65 -3.58 -8.12
C PRO A 114 -23.50 -3.52 -7.11
N LEU A 115 -23.71 -2.76 -6.03
CA LEU A 115 -22.77 -2.68 -4.91
C LEU A 115 -23.35 -3.40 -3.71
N GLU A 116 -22.78 -4.55 -3.37
CA GLU A 116 -23.18 -5.32 -2.20
C GLU A 116 -22.76 -4.61 -0.90
N LYS A 117 -23.72 -4.29 -0.04
CA LYS A 117 -23.47 -3.60 1.25
C LYS A 117 -23.39 -4.55 2.44
N LYS A 118 -23.98 -5.75 2.34
CA LYS A 118 -24.01 -6.76 3.41
C LYS A 118 -23.75 -8.14 2.81
N ILE A 119 -22.48 -8.57 2.88
CA ILE A 119 -22.04 -9.89 2.42
C ILE A 119 -21.58 -10.80 3.58
N ALA A 120 -21.25 -10.20 4.72
CA ALA A 120 -20.80 -10.93 5.90
C ALA A 120 -21.98 -11.28 6.81
N PHE A 121 -21.92 -12.48 7.41
CA PHE A 121 -22.83 -12.86 8.49
C PHE A 121 -22.58 -12.07 9.78
N GLN A 122 -21.37 -11.53 9.95
CA GLN A 122 -20.93 -10.78 11.13
C GLN A 122 -21.33 -9.30 11.04
N GLU A 123 -21.53 -8.67 12.19
CA GLU A 123 -21.64 -7.21 12.33
C GLU A 123 -20.37 -6.68 13.00
N PHE A 124 -19.73 -5.71 12.36
CA PHE A 124 -18.47 -5.12 12.81
C PHE A 124 -18.61 -3.85 13.66
N PRO A 125 -19.57 -2.93 13.41
CA PRO A 125 -19.75 -1.75 14.25
C PRO A 125 -20.29 -2.15 15.63
N ILE A 126 -19.91 -1.40 16.66
CA ILE A 126 -20.61 -1.44 17.95
C ILE A 126 -21.95 -0.74 17.73
N GLN A 127 -23.06 -1.41 18.10
CA GLN A 127 -24.41 -0.85 18.06
C GLN A 127 -24.63 0.16 19.19
#